data_AF-A0A7V3UR30-F1
#
_entry.id   AF-A0A7V3UR30-F1
#
_cell.length_a   1.000
_cell.length_b   1.000
_cell.length_c   1.000
_cell.angle_alpha   90.00
_cell.angle_beta   90.00
_cell.angle_gamma   90.00
#
_symmetry.space_group_name_H-M   'P 1'
#
loop_
_entity.id
_entity.type
_entity.pdbx_description
1 polymer ?
#
loop_
_entity_poly.entity_id
_entity_poly.type
_entity_poly.pdbx_seq_one_letter_code
_entity_poly.pdbx_strand_id
1 'polypeptide(L)'
;MLKEQLKISTKESEKDFDKKIKEALELELQKMQERNPERNDAKFTILKQFLCDLENQSFKDAFGQLRKQEKHTIITRLENQAEHMGGEIPYDFIYNLERKVYGVVRDQEGEMINLEKKAQLEKLLQGEN
;
A
#
# COMPACT_ATOMS: atom_id res chain seq x y z
N MET A 1 1.58 33.28 12.22
CA MET A 1 2.83 32.79 12.83
C MET A 1 2.72 31.37 13.40
N LEU A 2 2.08 31.06 14.54
CA LEU A 2 2.01 29.66 15.04
C LEU A 2 1.28 28.67 14.09
N LYS A 3 0.17 29.11 13.46
CA LYS A 3 -0.61 28.28 12.54
C LYS A 3 0.10 27.95 11.21
N GLU A 4 1.10 28.73 10.83
CA GLU A 4 1.87 28.52 9.60
C GLU A 4 3.03 27.56 9.82
N GLN A 5 3.73 27.67 10.95
CA GLN A 5 4.81 26.74 11.32
C GLN A 5 4.31 25.30 11.50
N LEU A 6 3.14 25.12 12.15
CA LEU A 6 2.50 23.80 12.28
C LEU A 6 2.08 23.20 10.92
N LYS A 7 1.63 24.03 9.96
CA LYS A 7 1.25 23.57 8.61
C LYS A 7 2.46 23.19 7.73
N ILE A 8 3.61 23.83 7.95
CA ILE A 8 4.85 23.52 7.23
C ILE A 8 5.43 22.20 7.77
N SER A 9 5.53 22.06 9.09
CA SER A 9 6.05 20.84 9.74
C SER A 9 5.24 19.58 9.42
N THR A 10 3.91 19.70 9.31
CA THR A 10 3.04 18.56 8.93
C THR A 10 3.17 18.17 7.45
N LYS A 11 3.33 19.13 6.55
CA LYS A 11 3.54 18.85 5.12
C LYS A 11 4.90 18.25 4.82
N GLU A 12 5.95 18.68 5.52
CA GLU A 12 7.27 18.07 5.44
C GLU A 12 7.23 16.63 5.94
N SER A 13 6.57 16.37 7.09
CA SER A 13 6.40 15.00 7.60
C SER A 13 5.62 14.08 6.66
N GLU A 14 4.61 14.60 5.94
CA GLU A 14 3.81 13.83 4.98
C GLU A 14 4.65 13.49 3.73
N LYS A 15 5.42 14.45 3.21
CA LYS A 15 6.35 14.20 2.09
C LYS A 15 7.43 13.20 2.44
N ASP A 16 8.00 13.30 3.65
CA ASP A 16 9.02 12.37 4.12
C ASP A 16 8.45 10.95 4.24
N PHE A 17 7.19 10.83 4.67
CA PHE A 17 6.53 9.53 4.77
C PHE A 17 6.17 8.95 3.40
N ASP A 18 5.68 9.78 2.46
CA ASP A 18 5.45 9.37 1.07
C ASP A 18 6.74 8.88 0.40
N LYS A 19 7.88 9.51 0.71
CA LYS A 19 9.20 9.06 0.25
C LYS A 19 9.53 7.67 0.80
N LYS A 20 9.33 7.42 2.10
CA LYS A 20 9.54 6.09 2.71
C LYS A 20 8.67 5.02 2.08
N ILE A 21 7.40 5.32 1.83
CA ILE A 21 6.49 4.40 1.14
C ILE A 21 7.03 4.07 -0.26
N LYS A 22 7.43 5.09 -1.03
CA LYS A 22 7.99 4.91 -2.36
C LYS A 22 9.22 4.01 -2.31
N GLU A 23 10.18 4.29 -1.44
CA GLU A 23 11.43 3.51 -1.30
C GLU A 23 11.14 2.04 -0.93
N ALA A 24 10.21 1.78 -0.01
CA ALA A 24 9.81 0.42 0.36
C ALA A 24 9.17 -0.35 -0.81
N LEU A 25 8.35 0.34 -1.61
CA LEU A 25 7.70 -0.25 -2.80
C LEU A 25 8.69 -0.45 -3.95
N GLU A 26 9.67 0.44 -4.14
CA GLU A 26 10.77 0.26 -5.09
C GLU A 26 11.60 -0.97 -4.74
N LEU A 27 11.89 -1.19 -3.45
CA LEU A 27 12.59 -2.39 -2.98
C LEU A 27 11.78 -3.67 -3.27
N GLU A 28 10.46 -3.65 -3.09
CA GLU A 28 9.61 -4.78 -3.47
C GLU A 28 9.65 -5.04 -4.99
N LEU A 29 9.58 -3.99 -5.81
CA LEU A 29 9.65 -4.11 -7.25
C LEU A 29 11.00 -4.72 -7.67
N GLN A 30 12.11 -4.24 -7.09
CA GLN A 30 13.44 -4.78 -7.32
C GLN A 30 13.53 -6.26 -6.94
N LYS A 31 13.08 -6.64 -5.72
CA LYS A 31 13.04 -8.05 -5.27
C LYS A 31 12.18 -8.92 -6.20
N MET A 32 11.12 -8.37 -6.79
CA MET A 32 10.29 -9.10 -7.77
C MET A 32 11.05 -9.32 -9.08
N GLN A 33 11.80 -8.33 -9.57
CA GLN A 33 12.62 -8.43 -10.79
C GLN A 33 13.82 -9.34 -10.60
N GLU A 34 14.51 -9.29 -9.46
CA GLU A 34 15.67 -10.15 -9.18
C GLU A 34 15.29 -11.63 -9.16
N ARG A 35 14.10 -11.96 -8.62
CA ARG A 35 13.58 -13.32 -8.60
C ARG A 35 13.14 -13.81 -9.98
N ASN A 36 12.64 -12.92 -10.83
CA ASN A 36 12.25 -13.22 -12.19
C ASN A 36 12.38 -11.95 -13.07
N PRO A 37 13.49 -11.81 -13.83
CA PRO A 37 13.74 -10.62 -14.64
C PRO A 37 12.70 -10.38 -15.75
N GLU A 38 12.05 -11.44 -16.23
CA GLU A 38 11.04 -11.38 -17.29
C GLU A 38 9.60 -11.26 -16.75
N ARG A 39 9.46 -11.01 -15.45
CA ARG A 39 8.16 -10.93 -14.77
C ARG A 39 7.29 -9.82 -15.35
N ASN A 40 6.06 -10.16 -15.72
CA ASN A 40 5.08 -9.22 -16.27
C ASN A 40 3.62 -9.54 -15.86
N ASP A 41 3.43 -10.15 -14.68
CA ASP A 41 2.08 -10.42 -14.17
C ASP A 41 1.37 -9.15 -13.68
N ALA A 42 0.06 -9.25 -13.47
CA ALA A 42 -0.78 -8.12 -13.06
C ALA A 42 -0.24 -7.38 -11.82
N LYS A 43 0.27 -8.10 -10.81
CA LYS A 43 0.76 -7.48 -9.57
C LYS A 43 2.03 -6.68 -9.81
N PHE A 44 2.91 -7.20 -10.67
CA PHE A 44 4.12 -6.51 -11.08
C PHE A 44 3.80 -5.21 -11.83
N THR A 45 2.91 -5.28 -12.81
CA THR A 45 2.49 -4.12 -13.62
C THR A 45 1.78 -3.06 -12.78
N ILE A 46 0.90 -3.47 -11.86
CA ILE A 46 0.22 -2.54 -10.94
C ILE A 46 1.23 -1.82 -10.03
N LEU A 47 2.17 -2.55 -9.43
CA LEU A 47 3.19 -1.94 -8.57
C LEU A 47 4.06 -0.94 -9.35
N LYS A 48 4.51 -1.33 -10.55
CA LYS A 48 5.32 -0.48 -11.42
C LYS A 48 4.57 0.80 -11.80
N GLN A 49 3.31 0.69 -12.22
CA GLN A 49 2.50 1.87 -12.56
C GLN A 49 2.29 2.78 -11.35
N PHE A 50 1.98 2.19 -10.18
CA PHE A 50 1.76 2.95 -8.97
C PHE A 50 3.02 3.75 -8.56
N LEU A 51 4.20 3.16 -8.71
CA LEU A 51 5.47 3.86 -8.47
C LEU A 51 5.68 5.04 -9.42
N CYS A 52 5.30 4.92 -10.70
CA CYS A 52 5.31 6.05 -11.64
C CYS A 52 4.32 7.16 -11.22
N ASP A 53 3.15 6.78 -10.70
CA ASP A 53 2.17 7.76 -10.21
C ASP A 53 2.72 8.54 -9.00
N LEU A 54 3.43 7.87 -8.08
CA LEU A 54 4.09 8.49 -6.92
C LEU A 54 5.21 9.48 -7.28
N GLU A 55 5.69 9.50 -8.52
CA GLU A 55 6.63 10.55 -8.97
C GLU A 55 5.96 11.92 -9.12
N ASN A 56 4.65 11.92 -9.37
CA ASN A 56 3.92 13.12 -9.76
C ASN A 56 2.86 13.56 -8.74
N GLN A 57 2.50 12.70 -7.79
CA GLN A 57 1.46 12.99 -6.79
C GLN A 57 1.73 12.29 -5.44
N SER A 58 0.99 12.71 -4.41
CA SER A 58 1.09 12.11 -3.07
C SER A 58 0.65 10.65 -3.07
N PHE A 59 1.08 9.89 -2.06
CA PHE A 59 0.60 8.53 -1.86
C PHE A 59 -0.92 8.49 -1.77
N LYS A 60 -1.51 9.43 -1.02
CA LYS A 60 -2.96 9.49 -0.83
C LYS A 60 -3.71 9.67 -2.15
N ASP A 61 -3.21 10.55 -3.03
CA ASP A 61 -3.85 10.84 -4.31
C ASP A 61 -3.69 9.66 -5.28
N ALA A 62 -2.47 9.12 -5.40
CA ALA A 62 -2.22 7.94 -6.22
C ALA A 62 -3.04 6.74 -5.76
N PHE A 63 -3.00 6.46 -4.45
CA PHE A 63 -3.74 5.34 -3.89
C PHE A 63 -5.24 5.55 -4.04
N GLY A 64 -5.74 6.79 -3.96
CA GLY A 64 -7.14 7.13 -4.17
C GLY A 64 -7.68 6.69 -5.54
N GLN A 65 -6.87 6.84 -6.59
CA GLN A 65 -7.21 6.57 -7.99
C GLN A 65 -7.29 5.08 -8.33
N LEU A 66 -6.65 4.22 -7.54
CA LEU A 66 -6.63 2.78 -7.76
C LEU A 66 -8.01 2.12 -7.56
N ARG A 67 -8.29 1.09 -8.37
CA ARG A 67 -9.41 0.15 -8.16
C ARG A 67 -9.15 -0.72 -6.93
N LYS A 68 -10.19 -1.36 -6.39
CA LYS A 68 -10.08 -2.12 -5.12
C LYS A 68 -9.02 -3.24 -5.18
N GLN A 69 -8.96 -3.98 -6.28
CA GLN A 69 -7.98 -5.05 -6.49
C GLN A 69 -6.55 -4.51 -6.67
N GLU A 70 -6.39 -3.33 -7.23
CA GLU A 70 -5.08 -2.66 -7.35
C GLU A 70 -4.61 -2.14 -5.99
N LYS A 71 -5.52 -1.53 -5.21
CA LYS A 71 -5.27 -1.17 -3.81
C LYS A 71 -4.84 -2.36 -2.98
N HIS A 72 -5.52 -3.50 -3.15
CA HIS A 72 -5.13 -4.77 -2.51
C HIS A 72 -3.68 -5.15 -2.87
N THR A 73 -3.31 -5.06 -4.15
CA THR A 73 -1.93 -5.33 -4.58
C THR A 73 -0.93 -4.45 -3.84
N ILE A 74 -1.15 -3.13 -3.81
CA ILE A 74 -0.24 -2.19 -3.13
C ILE A 74 -0.17 -2.47 -1.63
N ILE A 75 -1.31 -2.72 -0.97
CA ILE A 75 -1.34 -3.08 0.46
C ILE A 75 -0.49 -4.32 0.72
N THR A 76 -0.64 -5.39 -0.06
CA THR A 76 0.16 -6.62 0.14
C THR A 76 1.66 -6.42 -0.08
N ARG A 77 2.08 -5.40 -0.84
CA ARG A 77 3.50 -5.04 -0.99
C ARG A 77 4.00 -4.24 0.21
N LEU A 78 3.17 -3.36 0.75
CA LEU A 78 3.48 -2.66 1.99
C LEU A 78 3.56 -3.62 3.18
N GLU A 79 2.70 -4.64 3.23
CA GLU A 79 2.76 -5.72 4.24
C GLU A 79 4.12 -6.42 4.27
N ASN A 80 4.70 -6.71 3.10
CA ASN A 80 6.04 -7.31 2.98
C ASN A 80 7.16 -6.40 3.54
N GLN A 81 6.88 -5.11 3.71
CA GLN A 81 7.80 -4.08 4.18
C GLN A 81 7.35 -3.49 5.51
N ALA A 82 6.44 -4.17 6.21
CA ALA A 82 5.97 -3.75 7.52
C ALA A 82 7.10 -3.88 8.57
N GLU A 83 7.09 -3.02 9.58
CA GLU A 83 8.07 -3.05 10.68
C GLU A 83 8.19 -4.42 11.37
N HIS A 84 7.05 -5.09 11.59
CA HIS A 84 7.04 -6.42 12.21
C HIS A 84 7.63 -7.53 11.32
N MET A 85 7.82 -7.24 10.02
CA MET A 85 8.50 -8.10 9.04
C MET A 85 9.95 -7.66 8.80
N GLY A 86 10.46 -6.68 9.57
CA GLY A 86 11.81 -6.12 9.42
C GLY A 86 11.94 -5.01 8.37
N GLY A 87 10.82 -4.45 7.91
CA GLY A 87 10.80 -3.26 7.03
C GLY A 87 10.62 -1.95 7.81
N GLU A 88 10.25 -0.88 7.11
CA GLU A 88 10.15 0.48 7.66
C GLU A 88 8.73 1.06 7.65
N ILE A 89 7.74 0.31 7.15
CA ILE A 89 6.37 0.79 7.05
C ILE A 89 5.61 0.48 8.34
N PRO A 90 5.07 1.49 9.05
CA PRO A 90 4.33 1.28 10.29
C PRO A 90 3.13 0.36 10.09
N TYR A 91 2.98 -0.62 10.97
CA TYR A 91 1.86 -1.57 10.91
C TYR A 91 0.49 -0.85 10.93
N ASP A 92 0.33 0.15 11.81
CA ASP A 92 -0.92 0.89 11.94
C ASP A 92 -1.32 1.62 10.66
N PHE A 93 -0.34 2.08 9.87
CA PHE A 93 -0.61 2.68 8.57
C PHE A 93 -1.23 1.66 7.61
N ILE A 94 -0.61 0.48 7.51
CA ILE A 94 -1.09 -0.62 6.66
C ILE A 94 -2.47 -1.07 7.12
N TYR A 95 -2.64 -1.30 8.43
CA TYR A 95 -3.92 -1.70 9.02
C TYR A 95 -5.04 -0.70 8.69
N ASN A 96 -4.76 0.60 8.72
CA ASN A 96 -5.73 1.62 8.31
C ASN A 96 -6.09 1.57 6.82
N LEU A 97 -5.16 1.20 5.95
CA LEU A 97 -5.46 0.94 4.53
C LEU A 97 -6.32 -0.31 4.37
N GLU A 98 -5.98 -1.40 5.07
CA GLU A 98 -6.76 -2.63 5.08
C GLU A 98 -8.21 -2.38 5.50
N ARG A 99 -8.45 -1.63 6.59
CA ARG A 99 -9.80 -1.27 7.03
C ARG A 99 -10.57 -0.49 5.96
N LYS A 100 -9.91 0.42 5.23
CA LYS A 100 -10.55 1.20 4.16
C LYS A 100 -10.90 0.35 2.94
N VAL A 101 -10.09 -0.65 2.62
CA VAL A 101 -10.23 -1.43 1.38
C VAL A 101 -11.04 -2.70 1.59
N TYR A 102 -10.77 -3.44 2.65
CA TYR A 102 -11.40 -4.71 2.99
C TYR A 102 -12.61 -4.53 3.90
N GLY A 103 -12.64 -3.45 4.70
CA GLY A 103 -13.59 -3.29 5.79
C GLY A 103 -13.19 -4.11 7.02
N VAL A 104 -14.02 -4.02 8.05
CA VAL A 104 -13.89 -4.84 9.27
C VAL A 104 -15.12 -5.72 9.45
N VAL A 105 -14.91 -6.89 10.04
CA VAL A 105 -15.94 -7.75 10.61
C VAL A 105 -15.83 -7.68 12.13
N ARG A 106 -16.96 -7.74 12.81
CA ARG A 106 -17.00 -7.75 14.28
C ARG A 106 -17.37 -9.14 14.76
N ASP A 107 -16.59 -9.68 15.67
CA ASP A 107 -16.88 -10.93 16.36
C ASP A 107 -16.88 -10.73 17.88
N GLN A 108 -16.78 -11.85 18.63
CA GLN A 108 -16.76 -11.84 20.09
C GLN A 108 -15.44 -11.29 20.67
N GLU A 109 -14.36 -11.27 19.87
CA GLU A 109 -13.02 -10.85 20.27
C GLU A 109 -12.72 -9.40 19.86
N GLY A 110 -13.42 -8.85 18.87
CA GLY A 110 -13.35 -7.43 18.52
C GLY A 110 -13.67 -7.12 17.06
N GLU A 111 -13.17 -5.97 16.58
CA GLU A 111 -13.15 -5.66 15.14
C GLU A 111 -11.89 -6.25 14.51
N MET A 112 -12.06 -7.07 13.48
CA MET A 112 -10.97 -7.65 12.70
C MET A 112 -11.12 -7.30 11.22
N ILE A 113 -10.02 -7.35 10.47
CA ILE A 113 -10.06 -7.15 9.01
C ILE A 113 -10.92 -8.23 8.35
N ASN A 114 -11.74 -7.84 7.37
CA ASN A 114 -12.53 -8.78 6.59
C ASN A 114 -11.63 -9.62 5.65
N LEU A 115 -11.15 -10.76 6.15
CA LEU A 115 -10.29 -11.68 5.40
C LEU A 115 -10.98 -12.31 4.18
N GLU A 116 -12.29 -12.50 4.23
CA GLU A 116 -13.06 -12.96 3.08
C GLU A 116 -12.97 -11.93 1.94
N LYS A 117 -13.12 -10.65 2.27
CA LYS A 117 -12.99 -9.58 1.28
C LYS A 117 -11.57 -9.49 0.71
N LYS A 118 -10.55 -9.65 1.55
CA LYS A 118 -9.14 -9.72 1.14
C LYS A 118 -8.94 -10.86 0.13
N ALA A 119 -9.45 -12.06 0.42
CA ALA A 119 -9.35 -13.22 -0.48
C ALA A 119 -10.12 -13.04 -1.79
N GLN A 120 -11.30 -12.41 -1.77
CA GLN A 120 -12.06 -12.10 -2.99
C GLN A 120 -11.27 -11.16 -3.92
N LEU A 121 -10.61 -10.13 -3.38
CA LEU A 121 -9.81 -9.21 -4.20
C LEU A 121 -8.56 -9.88 -4.79
N GLU A 122 -7.96 -10.82 -4.06
CA GLU A 122 -6.86 -11.65 -4.57
C GLU A 122 -7.32 -12.51 -5.77
N LYS A 123 -8.48 -13.16 -5.69
CA LYS A 123 -9.04 -13.96 -6.81
C LYS A 123 -9.29 -13.11 -8.05
N LEU A 124 -9.83 -11.91 -7.88
CA LEU A 124 -10.05 -10.97 -8.99
C LEU A 124 -8.74 -10.56 -9.69
N LEU A 125 -7.61 -10.52 -8.99
CA LEU A 125 -6.29 -10.27 -9.61
C LEU A 125 -5.79 -11.48 -10.41
N GLN A 126 -6.13 -12.70 -9.97
CA GLN A 126 -5.73 -13.95 -10.61
C GLN A 126 -6.60 -14.29 -11.83
N GLY A 127 -7.69 -13.55 -12.05
CA GLY A 127 -8.64 -13.82 -13.13
C GLY A 127 -9.50 -15.05 -12.87
N GLU A 128 -9.54 -15.56 -11.64
CA GLU A 128 -10.41 -16.66 -11.24
C GLU A 128 -11.83 -16.12 -10.98
N ASN A 129 -12.71 -16.27 -11.97
CA ASN A 129 -14.16 -16.09 -11.84
C ASN A 129 -14.86 -17.43 -12.04
#